data_AF-A0A7W6H3J4-F1
#
_entry.id   AF-A0A7W6H3J4-F1
#
_cell.length_a   1.000
_cell.length_b   1.000
_cell.length_c   1.000
_cell.angle_alpha   90.00
_cell.angle_beta   90.00
_cell.angle_gamma   90.00
#
_symmetry.space_group_name_H-M   'P 1'
#
loop_
_entity.id
_entity.type
_entity.pdbx_description
1 polymer ?
#
loop_
_entity_poly.entity_id
_entity_poly.type
_entity_poly.pdbx_seq_one_letter_code
_entity_poly.pdbx_strand_id
1 'polypeptide(L)'
;MATERQKAIARHLTLLIPRVPFLDAEAIRADAGSRHMRSLTPAAAVWLATLAHIRHQHTDYDELRDDGYERDEARFFVLDAVNAVLDDWASTRQLVSEPDEVEGEDEDAETELDDTPALRQRPDAD
;
A
#
# COMPACT_ATOMS: atom_id res chain seq x y z
N MET A 1 -8.71 -2.53 -34.15
CA MET A 1 -8.49 -1.24 -33.45
C MET A 1 -8.80 -1.45 -31.98
N ALA A 2 -7.87 -1.12 -31.08
CA ALA A 2 -8.13 -1.19 -29.64
C ALA A 2 -9.10 -0.07 -29.21
N THR A 3 -9.97 -0.37 -28.25
CA THR A 3 -10.91 0.61 -27.67
C THR A 3 -10.17 1.69 -26.89
N GLU A 4 -10.80 2.85 -26.68
CA GLU A 4 -10.23 3.92 -25.85
C GLU A 4 -9.90 3.45 -24.43
N ARG A 5 -10.73 2.57 -23.85
CA ARG A 5 -10.44 1.96 -22.55
C ARG A 5 -9.19 1.09 -22.58
N GLN A 6 -9.03 0.24 -23.60
CA GLN A 6 -7.84 -0.61 -23.73
C GLN A 6 -6.56 0.23 -23.89
N LYS A 7 -6.62 1.33 -24.65
CA LYS A 7 -5.50 2.28 -24.78
C LYS A 7 -5.17 2.93 -23.44
N ALA A 8 -6.18 3.35 -22.68
CA ALA A 8 -5.99 3.93 -21.35
C ALA A 8 -5.36 2.92 -20.37
N ILE A 9 -5.83 1.67 -20.35
CA ILE A 9 -5.24 0.58 -19.55
C ILE A 9 -3.77 0.38 -19.91
N ALA A 10 -3.45 0.26 -21.21
CA ALA A 10 -2.08 0.08 -21.66
C ALA A 10 -1.17 1.24 -21.22
N ARG A 11 -1.65 2.49 -21.34
CA ARG A 11 -0.91 3.67 -20.87
C ARG A 11 -0.67 3.63 -19.36
N HIS A 12 -1.70 3.33 -18.57
CA HIS A 12 -1.56 3.28 -17.12
C HIS A 12 -0.65 2.14 -16.64
N LEU A 13 -0.66 1.00 -17.32
CA LEU A 13 0.25 -0.10 -17.00
C LEU A 13 1.71 0.29 -17.21
N THR A 14 2.03 0.91 -18.35
CA THR A 14 3.38 1.40 -18.63
C THR A 14 3.84 2.50 -17.67
N LEU A 15 2.91 3.36 -17.23
CA LEU A 15 3.22 4.37 -16.22
C LEU A 15 3.41 3.77 -14.83
N LEU A 16 2.62 2.76 -14.47
CA LEU A 16 2.65 2.16 -13.14
C LEU A 16 3.85 1.24 -12.95
N ILE A 17 4.08 0.28 -13.86
CA ILE A 17 5.07 -0.81 -13.73
C ILE A 17 5.86 -0.95 -15.04
N PRO A 18 6.81 -0.04 -15.32
CA PRO A 18 7.50 0.03 -16.62
C PRO A 18 8.40 -1.17 -16.92
N ARG A 19 8.83 -1.94 -15.90
CA ARG A 19 9.75 -3.09 -16.06
C ARG A 19 9.08 -4.46 -15.97
N VAL A 20 7.75 -4.50 -15.90
CA VAL A 20 7.00 -5.76 -15.82
C VAL A 20 7.32 -6.69 -16.99
N PRO A 21 7.52 -8.01 -16.76
CA PRO A 21 7.70 -8.98 -17.83
C PRO A 21 6.46 -9.05 -18.73
N PHE A 22 6.66 -9.42 -20.00
CA PHE A 22 5.59 -9.40 -21.00
C PHE A 22 4.39 -10.28 -20.63
N LEU A 23 4.63 -11.48 -20.09
CA LEU A 23 3.55 -12.41 -19.75
C LEU A 23 2.68 -11.86 -18.61
N ASP A 24 3.30 -11.33 -17.55
CA ASP A 24 2.61 -10.68 -16.46
C ASP A 24 1.84 -9.44 -16.94
N ALA A 25 2.45 -8.63 -17.82
CA ALA A 25 1.82 -7.45 -18.38
C ALA A 25 0.53 -7.79 -19.13
N GLU A 26 0.54 -8.85 -19.94
CA GLU A 26 -0.64 -9.28 -20.71
C GLU A 26 -1.75 -9.84 -19.81
N ALA A 27 -1.39 -10.62 -18.77
CA ALA A 27 -2.35 -11.08 -17.78
C ALA A 27 -3.04 -9.90 -17.07
N ILE A 28 -2.25 -8.95 -16.57
CA ILE A 28 -2.77 -7.74 -15.90
C ILE A 28 -3.65 -6.90 -16.85
N ARG A 29 -3.26 -6.75 -18.13
CA ARG A 29 -4.10 -6.04 -19.13
C ARG A 29 -5.45 -6.72 -19.32
N ALA A 30 -5.46 -8.05 -19.44
CA ALA A 30 -6.68 -8.82 -19.63
C ALA A 30 -7.63 -8.65 -18.43
N ASP A 31 -7.09 -8.78 -17.21
CA ASP A 31 -7.87 -8.68 -15.97
C ASP A 31 -8.41 -7.27 -15.73
N ALA A 32 -7.58 -6.22 -15.90
CA ALA A 32 -8.01 -4.84 -15.80
C ALA A 32 -9.08 -4.46 -16.86
N GLY A 33 -9.09 -5.16 -17.99
CA GLY A 33 -10.05 -5.02 -19.09
C GLY A 33 -11.35 -5.82 -18.91
N SER A 34 -11.44 -6.66 -17.89
CA SER A 34 -12.56 -7.59 -17.67
C SER A 34 -13.90 -6.88 -17.41
N ARG A 35 -15.01 -7.64 -17.52
CA ARG A 35 -16.38 -7.10 -17.33
C ARG A 35 -16.61 -6.51 -15.94
N HIS A 36 -16.10 -7.17 -14.90
CA HIS A 36 -16.34 -6.80 -13.52
C HIS A 36 -15.52 -5.55 -13.09
N MET A 37 -14.47 -5.20 -13.84
CA MET A 37 -13.65 -4.01 -13.61
C MET A 37 -14.15 -2.74 -14.33
N ARG A 38 -15.25 -2.81 -15.10
CA ARG A 38 -15.70 -1.69 -15.96
C ARG A 38 -16.18 -0.46 -15.21
N SER A 39 -16.68 -0.61 -13.99
CA SER A 39 -17.10 0.49 -13.13
C SER A 39 -15.92 1.32 -12.61
N LEU A 40 -14.72 0.76 -12.62
CA LEU A 40 -13.51 1.42 -12.12
C LEU A 40 -12.85 2.27 -13.21
N THR A 41 -12.13 3.30 -12.75
CA THR A 41 -11.21 4.04 -13.61
C THR A 41 -10.12 3.11 -14.14
N PRO A 42 -9.58 3.34 -15.35
CA PRO A 42 -8.50 2.52 -15.90
C PRO A 42 -7.28 2.40 -14.97
N ALA A 43 -6.91 3.50 -14.29
CA ALA A 43 -5.81 3.50 -13.33
C ALA A 43 -6.07 2.57 -12.12
N ALA A 44 -7.28 2.65 -11.53
CA ALA A 44 -7.65 1.81 -10.40
C ALA A 44 -7.76 0.32 -10.80
N ALA A 45 -8.32 0.04 -11.98
CA ALA A 45 -8.41 -1.32 -12.52
C ALA A 45 -7.02 -1.94 -12.73
N VAL A 46 -6.07 -1.18 -13.29
CA VAL A 46 -4.68 -1.63 -13.45
C VAL A 46 -4.04 -1.89 -12.09
N TRP A 47 -4.16 -0.97 -11.13
CA TRP A 47 -3.59 -1.15 -9.79
C TRP A 47 -4.12 -2.41 -9.09
N LEU A 48 -5.44 -2.62 -9.09
CA LEU A 48 -6.03 -3.79 -8.45
C LEU A 48 -5.67 -5.10 -9.17
N ALA A 49 -5.64 -5.10 -10.51
CA ALA A 49 -5.23 -6.25 -11.29
C ALA A 49 -3.75 -6.59 -11.05
N THR A 50 -2.86 -5.60 -11.00
CA THR A 50 -1.46 -5.79 -10.65
C THR A 50 -1.31 -6.41 -9.26
N LEU A 51 -1.98 -5.88 -8.24
CA LEU A 51 -1.89 -6.44 -6.90
C LEU A 51 -2.46 -7.85 -6.79
N ALA A 52 -3.58 -8.13 -7.46
CA ALA A 52 -4.15 -9.48 -7.50
C ALA A 52 -3.18 -10.45 -8.17
N HIS A 53 -2.64 -10.09 -9.33
CA HIS A 53 -1.68 -10.90 -10.07
C HIS A 53 -0.42 -11.21 -9.25
N ILE A 54 0.19 -10.19 -8.62
CA ILE A 54 1.38 -10.39 -7.78
C ILE A 54 1.06 -11.34 -6.62
N ARG A 55 -0.06 -11.12 -5.91
CA ARG A 55 -0.45 -12.00 -4.79
C ARG A 55 -0.59 -13.46 -5.24
N HIS A 56 -1.29 -13.71 -6.34
CA HIS A 56 -1.57 -15.07 -6.78
C HIS A 56 -0.40 -15.76 -7.49
N GLN A 57 0.55 -15.01 -8.08
CA GLN A 57 1.57 -15.60 -8.95
C GLN A 57 2.99 -15.47 -8.43
N HIS A 58 3.24 -14.51 -7.53
CA HIS A 58 4.57 -14.17 -7.05
C HIS A 58 4.68 -14.25 -5.52
N THR A 59 3.66 -14.78 -4.83
CA THR A 59 3.66 -14.95 -3.37
C THR A 59 2.92 -16.22 -2.97
N ASP A 60 3.11 -16.65 -1.72
CA ASP A 60 2.47 -17.84 -1.16
C ASP A 60 1.03 -17.58 -0.69
N TYR A 61 0.36 -16.54 -1.22
CA TYR A 61 -0.98 -16.13 -0.79
C TYR A 61 -2.00 -17.27 -0.92
N ASP A 62 -1.98 -18.00 -2.03
CA ASP A 62 -2.93 -19.10 -2.24
C ASP A 62 -2.66 -20.28 -1.31
N GLU A 63 -1.38 -20.55 -0.98
CA GLU A 63 -1.01 -21.58 -0.01
C GLU A 63 -1.49 -21.21 1.41
N LEU A 64 -1.28 -19.95 1.84
CA LEU A 64 -1.79 -19.45 3.11
C LEU A 64 -3.33 -19.56 3.19
N ARG A 65 -4.02 -19.29 2.07
CA ARG A 65 -5.48 -19.43 2.00
C ARG A 65 -5.92 -20.88 2.15
N ASP A 66 -5.20 -21.83 1.56
CA ASP A 66 -5.49 -23.26 1.66
C ASP A 66 -5.17 -23.82 3.05
N ASP A 67 -4.17 -23.26 3.74
CA ASP A 67 -3.82 -23.57 5.13
C ASP A 67 -4.82 -23.02 6.17
N GLY A 68 -5.83 -22.27 5.71
CA GLY A 68 -6.94 -21.79 6.52
C GLY A 68 -6.75 -20.39 7.10
N TYR A 69 -5.71 -19.65 6.69
CA TYR A 69 -5.56 -18.25 7.08
C TYR A 69 -6.67 -17.38 6.50
N GLU A 70 -7.13 -16.43 7.31
CA GLU A 70 -8.12 -15.47 6.85
C GLU A 70 -7.53 -14.54 5.79
N ARG A 71 -8.41 -13.94 4.99
CA ARG A 71 -7.98 -13.14 3.83
C ARG A 71 -7.04 -12.00 4.22
N ASP A 72 -7.33 -11.34 5.33
CA ASP A 72 -6.58 -10.16 5.75
C ASP A 72 -5.26 -10.56 6.44
N GLU A 73 -5.23 -11.71 7.13
CA GLU A 73 -3.98 -12.33 7.62
C GLU A 73 -3.06 -12.72 6.46
N ALA A 74 -3.58 -13.45 5.46
CA ALA A 74 -2.81 -13.84 4.29
C ALA A 74 -2.26 -12.62 3.54
N ARG A 75 -3.04 -11.54 3.43
CA ARG A 75 -2.59 -10.27 2.83
C ARG A 75 -1.48 -9.60 3.62
N PHE A 76 -1.55 -9.66 4.94
CA PHE A 76 -0.52 -9.12 5.82
C PHE A 76 0.80 -9.86 5.62
N PHE A 77 0.79 -11.20 5.62
CA PHE A 77 2.01 -12.01 5.45
C PHE A 77 2.71 -11.81 4.11
N VAL A 78 1.95 -11.62 3.03
CA VAL A 78 2.53 -11.45 1.69
C VAL A 78 2.88 -9.99 1.35
N LEU A 79 2.61 -9.02 2.24
CA LEU A 79 2.77 -7.61 1.91
C LEU A 79 4.20 -7.26 1.45
N ASP A 80 5.20 -7.72 2.19
CA ASP A 80 6.60 -7.42 1.88
C ASP A 80 7.02 -8.09 0.56
N ALA A 81 6.55 -9.32 0.31
CA ALA A 81 6.79 -10.02 -0.96
C ALA A 81 6.14 -9.29 -2.14
N VAL A 82 4.91 -8.78 -1.97
CA VAL A 82 4.23 -7.96 -2.98
C VAL A 82 5.04 -6.70 -3.29
N ASN A 83 5.51 -5.99 -2.26
CA ASN A 83 6.28 -4.77 -2.43
C ASN A 83 7.65 -5.01 -3.08
N ALA A 84 8.31 -6.13 -2.77
CA ALA A 84 9.55 -6.53 -3.43
C ALA A 84 9.38 -6.74 -4.94
N VAL A 85 8.27 -7.36 -5.37
CA VAL A 85 7.94 -7.52 -6.80
C VAL A 85 7.61 -6.18 -7.46
N LEU A 86 6.84 -5.32 -6.76
CA LEU A 86 6.55 -3.97 -7.23
C LEU A 86 7.84 -3.16 -7.45
N ASP A 87 8.83 -3.28 -6.55
CA ASP A 87 10.12 -2.63 -6.68
C ASP A 87 10.94 -3.18 -7.85
N ASP A 88 10.99 -4.50 -8.05
CA ASP A 88 11.67 -5.10 -9.20
C ASP A 88 11.09 -4.60 -10.53
N TRP A 89 9.77 -4.43 -10.59
CA TRP A 89 9.06 -3.89 -11.75
C TRP A 89 9.12 -2.36 -11.86
N ALA A 90 9.87 -1.70 -10.96
CA ALA A 90 10.01 -0.25 -10.82
C ALA A 90 8.66 0.47 -10.71
N SER A 91 7.78 -0.06 -9.86
CA SER A 91 6.46 0.48 -9.62
C SER A 91 6.53 1.93 -9.12
N THR A 92 5.67 2.81 -9.65
CA THR A 92 5.57 4.20 -9.16
C THR A 92 4.81 4.33 -7.84
N ARG A 93 4.33 3.23 -7.28
CA ARG A 93 3.55 3.18 -6.03
C ARG A 93 3.82 1.87 -5.29
N GLN A 94 3.82 1.96 -3.95
CA GLN A 94 3.92 0.82 -3.03
C GLN A 94 2.58 0.50 -2.35
N LEU A 95 2.43 -0.73 -1.88
CA LEU A 95 1.30 -1.16 -1.05
C LEU A 95 1.64 -0.90 0.43
N VAL A 96 0.73 -0.27 1.15
CA VAL A 96 0.88 0.06 2.57
C VAL A 96 -0.21 -0.69 3.33
N SER A 97 0.16 -1.43 4.38
CA SER A 97 -0.81 -1.91 5.36
C SER A 97 -1.27 -0.73 6.19
N GLU A 98 -2.57 -0.64 6.48
CA GLU A 98 -3.05 0.30 7.49
C GLU A 98 -2.26 0.04 8.78
N PRO A 99 -1.56 1.05 9.33
CA PRO A 99 -0.90 0.87 10.61
C PRO A 99 -2.00 0.62 11.64
N ASP A 100 -1.81 -0.38 12.50
CA ASP A 100 -2.53 -0.39 13.78
C ASP A 100 -2.24 0.98 14.41
N GLU A 101 -3.28 1.79 14.63
CA GLU A 101 -3.17 2.99 15.42
C GLU A 101 -2.64 2.55 16.79
N VAL A 102 -1.32 2.68 17.01
CA VAL A 102 -0.74 2.55 18.34
C VAL A 102 -1.37 3.68 19.16
N GLU A 103 -2.42 3.35 19.92
CA GLU A 103 -2.86 4.20 21.02
C GLU A 103 -1.61 4.46 21.86
N GLY A 104 -1.13 5.70 21.81
CA GLY A 104 -0.05 6.14 22.67
C GLY A 104 -0.54 6.04 24.10
N GLU A 105 -0.21 4.93 24.75
CA GLU A 105 -0.08 4.91 26.20
C GLU A 105 1.13 5.79 26.51
N ASP A 106 0.89 7.11 26.58
CA ASP A 106 1.77 8.05 27.26
C ASP A 106 1.78 7.61 28.73
N GLU A 107 2.68 6.68 29.05
CA GLU A 107 2.96 6.24 30.40
C GLU A 107 3.29 7.46 31.28
N ASP A 108 2.58 7.53 32.39
CA ASP A 108 2.59 8.56 33.41
C ASP A 108 3.99 9.09 33.75
N ALA A 109 4.31 10.30 33.29
CA ALA A 109 5.38 11.11 33.88
C ALA A 109 4.84 11.78 35.15
N GLU A 110 4.79 11.05 36.27
CA GLU A 110 4.69 11.63 37.61
C GLU A 110 5.89 12.56 37.85
N THR A 111 5.76 13.84 37.50
CA THR A 111 6.69 14.87 37.98
C THR A 111 6.14 15.36 39.30
N GLU A 112 6.77 14.93 40.39
CA GLU A 112 6.51 15.39 41.75
C GLU A 112 6.38 16.91 41.80
N LEU A 113 5.25 17.36 42.32
CA LEU A 113 5.00 18.73 42.72
C LEU A 113 5.84 19.03 43.97
N ASP A 114 6.92 19.79 43.82
CA ASP A 114 7.54 20.48 44.95
C ASP A 114 7.13 21.97 44.97
N ASP A 115 6.93 22.44 46.19
CA ASP A 115 5.96 23.44 46.61
C ASP A 115 6.69 24.77 46.95
N THR A 116 6.51 25.79 46.09
CA THR A 116 6.32 27.22 46.49
C THR A 116 7.58 28.01 46.96
N PRO A 117 7.55 29.35 47.16
CA PRO A 117 7.69 30.42 46.16
C PRO A 117 8.79 31.47 46.50
N ALA A 118 9.25 32.27 45.54
CA ALA A 118 9.81 33.61 45.86
C ALA A 118 9.78 34.60 44.68
N LEU A 119 8.78 35.47 44.70
CA LEU A 119 8.82 36.80 44.09
C LEU A 119 10.06 37.58 44.58
N ARG A 120 10.98 37.94 43.68
CA ARG A 120 11.85 39.14 43.82
C ARG A 120 12.09 39.82 42.48
N GLN A 121 11.26 40.83 42.23
CA GLN A 121 11.52 42.17 41.66
C GLN A 121 12.62 42.37 40.58
N ARG A 122 12.21 43.08 39.52
CA ARG A 122 13.01 43.78 38.50
C ARG A 122 14.10 44.68 39.14
N PRO A 123 15.14 45.08 38.39
CA PRO A 123 15.04 46.38 37.74
C PRO A 123 15.60 46.46 36.31
N ASP A 124 15.04 47.42 35.58
CA ASP A 124 15.43 47.90 34.26
C ASP A 124 16.86 48.50 34.26
N ALA A 125 17.60 48.33 33.16
CA ALA A 125 18.71 49.22 32.79
C ALA A 125 18.95 49.18 31.28
N ASP A 126 18.71 50.32 30.63
CA ASP A 126 19.27 50.77 29.35
C ASP A 126 20.79 51.02 29.50
#